data_AF-L7MMP4-F1
#
_entry.id   AF-L7MMP4-F1
#
_cell.length_a   1.000
_cell.length_b   1.000
_cell.length_c   1.000
_cell.angle_alpha   90.00
_cell.angle_beta   90.00
_cell.angle_gamma   90.00
#
_symmetry.space_group_name_H-M   'P 1'
#
loop_
_entity.id
_entity.type
_entity.pdbx_description
1 polymer ?
#
loop_
_entity_poly.entity_id
_entity_poly.type
_entity_poly.pdbx_seq_one_letter_code
_entity_poly.pdbx_strand_id
1 'polypeptide(L)'
;MHRLCIVCWVLGHHKIQGNVLADQLAASAHENTADTSIPIPVLDLKPFLKRKPRDYWQSSWERHTQNKLNVIKPHRQQISLHPSMFIGREPLLKYES
;
A
#
# COMPACT_ATOMS: atom_id res chain seq x y z
N MET A 1 0.17 11.16 -14.86
CA MET A 1 -1.17 11.73 -14.56
C MET A 1 -1.65 11.15 -13.24
N HIS A 2 -1.70 11.96 -12.17
CA HIS A 2 -2.31 11.53 -10.91
C HIS A 2 -3.83 11.74 -11.00
N ARG A 3 -4.62 10.69 -10.78
CA ARG A 3 -6.08 10.80 -10.66
C ARG A 3 -6.43 11.02 -9.20
N LEU A 4 -7.15 12.10 -8.91
CA LEU A 4 -7.72 12.32 -7.59
C LEU A 4 -9.02 11.49 -7.50
N CYS A 5 -9.12 10.64 -6.48
CA CYS A 5 -10.35 9.93 -6.17
C CYS A 5 -10.92 10.51 -4.88
N ILE A 6 -12.16 11.02 -4.96
CA ILE A 6 -12.89 11.52 -3.79
C ILE A 6 -13.96 10.48 -3.48
N VAL A 7 -13.90 9.93 -2.27
CA VAL A 7 -14.92 9.03 -1.75
C VAL A 7 -15.91 9.87 -0.94
N CYS A 8 -17.19 9.79 -1.26
CA CYS A 8 -18.26 10.40 -0.49
C CYS A 8 -19.23 9.33 -0.02
N TRP A 9 -19.73 9.50 1.20
CA TRP A 9 -20.80 8.66 1.71
C TRP A 9 -22.14 9.21 1.25
N VAL A 10 -23.01 8.32 0.76
CA VAL A 10 -24.35 8.67 0.30
C VAL A 10 -25.33 7.78 1.06
N LEU A 11 -26.43 8.36 1.52
CA LEU A 11 -27.52 7.61 2.15
C LEU A 11 -28.10 6.61 1.14
N GLY A 12 -28.38 5.40 1.61
CA GLY A 12 -29.02 4.34 0.82
C GLY A 12 -30.45 4.71 0.47
N HIS A 13 -30.65 5.47 -0.61
CA HIS A 13 -31.97 5.84 -1.10
C HIS A 13 -32.33 4.98 -2.32
N HIS A 14 -33.38 4.16 -2.18
CA HIS A 14 -33.96 3.27 -3.19
C HIS A 14 -34.44 3.94 -4.51
N LYS A 15 -34.25 5.26 -4.66
CA LYS A 15 -34.56 6.00 -5.89
C LYS A 15 -33.33 6.64 -6.55
N ILE A 16 -32.15 6.56 -5.92
CA ILE A 16 -30.91 6.88 -6.62
C ILE A 16 -30.56 5.66 -7.45
N GLN A 17 -30.83 5.74 -8.75
CA GLN A 17 -30.65 4.63 -9.68
C GLN A 17 -29.24 4.02 -9.62
N GLY A 18 -28.20 4.84 -9.40
CA GLY A 18 -26.83 4.37 -9.23
C GLY A 18 -26.62 3.49 -7.99
N ASN A 19 -27.26 3.81 -6.86
CA ASN A 19 -27.17 3.01 -5.64
C ASN A 19 -27.92 1.68 -5.82
N VAL A 20 -29.13 1.74 -6.40
CA VAL A 20 -29.93 0.53 -6.68
C VAL A 20 -29.18 -0.42 -7.61
N LEU A 21 -28.55 0.11 -8.65
CA LEU A 21 -27.73 -0.69 -9.56
C LEU A 21 -26.51 -1.28 -8.84
N ALA A 22 -25.82 -0.50 -8.01
CA ALA A 22 -24.70 -1.00 -7.21
C ALA A 22 -25.12 -2.14 -6.26
N ASP A 23 -26.27 -2.01 -5.59
CA ASP A 23 -26.82 -3.02 -4.70
C ASP A 23 -27.21 -4.31 -5.47
N GLN A 24 -27.85 -4.16 -6.64
CA GLN A 24 -28.20 -5.30 -7.51
C GLN A 24 -26.95 -6.04 -8.00
N LEU A 25 -25.91 -5.30 -8.41
CA LEU A 25 -24.65 -5.90 -8.83
C LEU A 25 -23.97 -6.63 -7.68
N ALA A 26 -23.95 -6.04 -6.48
CA ALA A 26 -23.41 -6.68 -5.29
C ALA A 26 -24.14 -7.99 -4.96
N ALA A 27 -25.48 -8.00 -5.04
CA ALA A 27 -26.28 -9.21 -4.85
C ALA A 27 -25.97 -10.28 -5.91
N SER A 28 -25.89 -9.90 -7.20
CA SER A 28 -25.57 -10.84 -8.29
C SER A 28 -24.17 -11.44 -8.20
N ALA A 29 -23.21 -10.67 -7.68
CA ALA A 29 -21.84 -11.12 -7.43
C ALA A 29 -21.75 -12.04 -6.21
N HIS A 30 -22.67 -11.93 -5.26
CA HIS A 30 -22.77 -12.88 -4.15
C HIS A 30 -23.26 -14.26 -4.63
N GLU A 31 -24.23 -14.27 -5.55
CA GLU A 31 -24.79 -15.51 -6.12
C GLU A 31 -23.81 -16.23 -7.05
N ASN A 32 -22.94 -15.48 -7.74
CA ASN A 32 -21.84 -16.02 -8.52
C ASN A 32 -20.56 -16.01 -7.68
N THR A 33 -20.28 -17.09 -6.95
CA THR A 33 -19.01 -17.27 -6.23
C THR A 33 -17.84 -17.12 -7.20
N ALA A 34 -17.26 -15.92 -7.25
CA ALA A 34 -16.05 -15.65 -7.99
C ALA A 34 -14.91 -16.47 -7.39
N ASP A 35 -14.03 -16.98 -8.25
CA ASP A 35 -12.83 -17.65 -7.81
C ASP A 35 -12.00 -16.68 -6.95
N THR A 36 -11.91 -16.98 -5.66
CA THR A 36 -11.17 -16.18 -4.68
C THR A 36 -9.69 -16.55 -4.68
N SER A 37 -9.27 -17.53 -5.51
CA SER A 37 -7.87 -17.87 -5.78
C SER A 37 -7.21 -16.83 -6.70
N ILE A 38 -7.37 -15.55 -6.36
CA ILE A 38 -6.69 -14.46 -7.07
C ILE A 38 -5.28 -14.34 -6.51
N PRO A 39 -4.23 -14.50 -7.34
CA PRO A 39 -2.86 -14.32 -6.88
C PRO A 39 -2.67 -12.85 -6.48
N ILE A 40 -2.42 -12.61 -5.19
CA ILE A 40 -2.10 -11.27 -4.70
C ILE A 40 -0.73 -10.89 -5.25
N PRO A 41 -0.59 -9.73 -5.94
CA PRO A 41 0.70 -9.25 -6.40
C PRO A 41 1.68 -9.20 -5.23
N VAL A 42 2.87 -9.79 -5.41
CA VAL A 42 3.93 -9.76 -4.39
C VAL A 42 4.25 -8.33 -3.95
N LEU A 43 4.03 -7.35 -4.85
CA LEU A 43 4.18 -5.93 -4.57
C LEU A 43 3.33 -5.46 -3.38
N ASP A 44 2.12 -6.00 -3.21
CA ASP A 44 1.20 -5.64 -2.13
C ASP A 44 1.64 -6.23 -0.80
N LEU A 45 2.36 -7.37 -0.83
CA LEU A 45 2.92 -8.01 0.36
C LEU A 45 4.24 -7.37 0.82
N LYS A 46 5.00 -6.73 -0.08
CA LYS A 46 6.32 -6.12 0.22
C LYS A 46 6.28 -5.12 1.39
N PRO A 47 5.31 -4.20 1.53
CA PRO A 47 5.25 -3.28 2.66
C PRO A 47 5.13 -4.00 4.00
N PHE A 48 4.33 -5.07 4.06
CA PHE A 48 4.10 -5.86 5.26
C PHE A 48 5.36 -6.63 5.68
N LEU A 49 6.02 -7.29 4.73
CA LEU A 49 7.26 -8.04 5.00
C LEU A 49 8.38 -7.11 5.47
N LYS A 50 8.50 -5.92 4.86
CA LYS A 50 9.51 -4.94 5.27
C LYS A 50 9.19 -4.28 6.62
N ARG A 51 7.96 -4.38 7.14
CA ARG A 51 7.56 -3.73 8.39
C ARG A 51 8.31 -4.31 9.58
N LYS A 52 8.34 -5.63 9.75
CA LYS A 52 8.96 -6.28 10.92
C LYS A 52 10.45 -5.95 11.11
N PRO A 53 11.32 -6.06 10.08
CA PRO A 53 12.71 -5.68 10.22
C PRO A 53 12.91 -4.17 10.48
N ARG A 54 12.05 -3.32 9.88
CA ARG A 54 12.10 -1.87 10.12
C ARG A 54 11.73 -1.52 11.55
N ASP A 55 10.66 -2.11 12.07
CA ASP A 55 10.19 -1.88 13.44
C ASP A 55 11.27 -2.34 14.44
N TYR A 56 11.83 -3.54 14.24
CA TYR A 56 12.93 -4.05 15.06
C TYR A 56 14.15 -3.12 15.04
N TRP A 57 14.56 -2.68 13.85
CA TRP A 57 15.67 -1.75 13.73
C TRP A 57 15.37 -0.42 14.43
N GLN A 58 14.14 0.10 14.29
CA GLN A 58 13.74 1.38 14.88
C GLN A 58 13.74 1.30 16.41
N SER A 59 13.20 0.23 16.98
CA SER A 59 13.29 0.00 18.43
C SER A 59 14.73 -0.13 18.92
N SER A 60 15.59 -0.79 18.15
CA SER A 60 17.02 -0.85 18.47
C SER A 60 17.66 0.54 18.40
N TRP A 61 17.33 1.34 17.38
CA TRP A 61 17.85 2.69 17.19
C TRP A 61 17.47 3.63 18.35
N GLU A 62 16.21 3.62 18.77
CA GLU A 62 15.70 4.44 19.89
C GLU A 62 16.40 4.12 21.22
N ARG A 63 16.83 2.87 21.42
CA ARG A 63 17.57 2.45 22.60
C ARG A 63 19.04 2.91 22.59
N HIS A 64 19.61 3.27 21.44
CA HIS A 64 21.00 3.73 21.32
C HIS A 64 21.10 5.26 21.40
N THR A 65 20.86 5.81 22.60
CA THR A 65 20.85 7.25 22.88
C THR A 65 22.23 7.92 22.87
N GLN A 66 23.32 7.14 22.96
CA GLN A 66 24.69 7.65 22.89
C GLN A 66 25.23 7.80 21.46
N ASN A 67 24.42 7.50 20.45
CA ASN A 67 24.83 7.67 19.06
C ASN A 67 24.63 9.13 18.62
N LYS A 68 25.70 9.78 18.15
CA LYS A 68 25.67 11.18 17.65
C LYS A 68 24.63 11.41 16.55
N LEU A 69 24.34 10.40 15.73
CA LEU A 69 23.33 10.47 14.68
C LEU A 69 21.90 10.28 15.23
N ASN A 70 21.73 9.55 16.34
CA ASN A 70 20.43 9.42 17.01
C ASN A 70 19.97 10.77 17.58
N VAL A 71 20.90 11.56 18.13
CA VAL A 71 20.63 12.92 18.61
C VAL A 71 20.05 13.83 17.52
N ILE A 72 20.52 13.68 16.28
CA ILE A 72 20.10 14.52 15.14
C ILE A 72 18.87 13.94 14.43
N LYS A 73 18.68 12.61 14.47
CA LYS A 73 17.61 11.87 13.79
C LYS A 73 17.06 10.75 14.67
N PRO A 74 16.28 11.07 15.71
CA PRO A 74 15.76 10.07 16.64
C PRO A 74 14.69 9.19 15.98
N HIS A 75 13.92 9.77 15.06
CA HIS A 75 12.90 9.06 14.29
C HIS A 75 13.25 9.13 12.80
N ARG A 76 13.22 7.99 12.09
CA ARG A 76 13.32 8.02 10.63
C ARG A 76 12.02 8.58 10.08
N GLN A 77 12.11 9.61 9.23
CA GLN A 77 10.97 10.03 8.41
C GLN A 77 10.48 8.78 7.68
N GLN A 78 9.24 8.39 7.96
CA GLN A 78 8.58 7.32 7.24
C GLN A 78 8.64 7.73 5.77
N ILE A 79 9.42 6.98 5.00
CA ILE A 79 9.36 7.04 3.55
C ILE A 79 7.94 6.56 3.23
N SER A 80 7.00 7.50 3.17
CA SER A 80 5.68 7.25 2.62
C SER A 80 5.97 6.71 1.23
N LEU A 81 5.61 5.45 1.00
CA LEU A 81 5.79 4.76 -0.27
C LEU A 81 4.91 5.48 -1.30
N HIS A 82 5.34 6.67 -1.71
CA HIS A 82 4.74 7.37 -2.81
C HIS A 82 4.95 6.49 -4.05
N PRO A 83 3.91 6.23 -4.86
CA PRO A 83 3.98 5.31 -5.99
C PRO A 83 5.14 5.57 -6.96
N SER A 84 5.72 6.77 -6.96
CA SER A 84 6.89 7.13 -7.78
C SER A 84 8.20 6.46 -7.38
N MET A 85 8.30 5.79 -6.22
CA MET A 85 9.53 5.09 -5.80
C MET A 85 9.76 3.73 -6.48
N PHE A 86 8.82 3.27 -7.32
CA PHE A 86 8.98 2.04 -8.11
C PHE A 86 9.49 2.28 -9.54
N ILE A 87 9.73 3.53 -9.93
CA ILE A 87 10.29 3.85 -11.24
C ILE A 87 11.80 4.07 -11.06
N GLY A 88 12.60 3.12 -11.55
CA GLY A 88 14.02 3.34 -11.79
C GLY A 88 14.97 2.71 -10.77
N ARG A 89 15.06 1.38 -10.78
CA ARG A 89 16.36 0.69 -10.67
C ARG A 89 16.34 -0.50 -11.63
N GLU A 90 16.47 -0.20 -12.91
CA GLU A 90 17.03 -1.15 -13.88
C GLU A 90 18.40 -1.62 -13.36
N PRO A 91 18.69 -2.92 -13.29
CA PRO A 91 20.06 -3.36 -13.17
C PRO A 91 20.74 -3.12 -14.52
N LEU A 92 21.76 -2.25 -14.54
CA LEU A 92 22.75 -2.23 -15.60
C LEU A 92 23.48 -3.58 -15.61
N LEU A 93 22.93 -4.54 -16.35
CA LEU A 93 23.66 -5.72 -16.78
C LEU A 93 24.74 -5.21 -17.73
N LYS A 94 25.96 -5.06 -17.21
CA LYS A 94 27.15 -4.95 -18.04
C LYS A 94 27.27 -6.24 -18.84
N TYR A 95 26.92 -6.16 -20.12
CA TYR A 95 27.52 -7.02 -21.14
C TYR A 95 28.98 -6.57 -21.28
N GLU A 96 29.90 -7.32 -20.68
CA GLU A 96 31.28 -7.36 -21.16
C GLU A 96 31.41 -8.66 -21.96
N SER A 97 31.85 -8.48 -23.20
CA SER A 97 32.16 -9.51 -24.20
C SER A 97 33.56 -10.07 -23.99
#